data_AF-A0A538FQZ6-F1
#
_entry.id   AF-A0A538FQZ6-F1
#
_cell.length_a   1.000
_cell.length_b   1.000
_cell.length_c   1.000
_cell.angle_alpha   90.00
_cell.angle_beta   90.00
_cell.angle_gamma   90.00
#
_symmetry.space_group_name_H-M   'P 1'
#
loop_
_entity.id
_entity.type
_entity.pdbx_description
1 polymer ?
#
loop_
_entity_poly.entity_id
_entity_poly.type
_entity_poly.pdbx_seq_one_letter_code
_entity_poly.pdbx_strand_id
1 'polypeptide(L)'
;MTVSPPRNGEPAVEGQQSAEAMGRPLCPRCGTPHEPNQEYCLECGLRLPVEASGLVPRLGRAWRRQLGWYPGDWVWPSLLALLIAALAGIGAAAFVSHDQKRAGYVTGTSPFEPPPPATTVPLLPATVAPTVPTQTGTQPTPPKQTPAPSPALKVWPAGKSGWTVVLGSLPTANGRPFALAQARAAEHSGLQAVGIIDSSQYASLHPGYYVLFSGVYTSFDDANTAATTAQSRGYRRAYPRRITP
;
A
#
# COMPACT_ATOMS: atom_id res chain seq x y z
N MET A 1 72.10 0.09 -46.08
CA MET A 1 72.02 1.24 -45.14
C MET A 1 70.61 1.79 -45.25
N THR A 2 69.92 1.99 -44.12
CA THR A 2 68.45 2.14 -44.12
C THR A 2 68.05 3.61 -44.06
N VAL A 3 67.29 4.07 -45.05
CA VAL A 3 66.73 5.44 -45.08
C VAL A 3 65.29 5.39 -44.58
N SER A 4 65.05 5.94 -43.39
CA SER A 4 63.70 6.11 -42.85
C SER A 4 63.07 7.41 -43.38
N PRO A 5 61.84 7.38 -43.92
CA PRO A 5 61.09 8.61 -44.19
C PRO A 5 60.62 9.28 -42.88
N PRO A 6 60.31 10.58 -42.89
CA PRO A 6 59.78 11.28 -41.73
C PRO A 6 58.40 10.75 -41.32
N ARG A 7 58.05 10.90 -40.04
CA ARG A 7 56.69 10.60 -39.56
C ARG A 7 55.71 11.64 -40.09
N ASN A 8 54.61 11.18 -40.69
CA ASN A 8 53.48 12.04 -41.02
C ASN A 8 52.89 12.64 -39.72
N GLY A 9 52.37 13.86 -39.81
CA GLY A 9 52.01 14.67 -38.64
C GLY A 9 50.83 14.15 -37.82
N GLU A 10 50.75 14.61 -36.58
CA GLU A 10 49.66 14.34 -35.64
C GLU A 10 48.36 15.04 -36.11
N PRO A 11 47.24 14.30 -36.29
CA PRO A 11 45.94 14.89 -36.56
C PRO A 11 45.19 15.22 -35.26
N ALA A 12 45.26 16.49 -34.85
CA ALA A 12 44.22 17.23 -34.13
C ALA A 12 43.38 16.48 -33.05
N VAL A 13 43.96 16.24 -31.87
CA VAL A 13 43.20 15.82 -30.66
C VAL A 13 42.26 16.95 -30.15
N GLU A 14 42.62 18.21 -30.41
CA GLU A 14 41.95 19.44 -29.94
C GLU A 14 40.49 19.59 -30.42
N GLY A 15 40.14 18.98 -31.55
CA GLY A 15 38.80 19.08 -32.14
C GLY A 15 37.72 18.35 -31.33
N GLN A 16 38.07 17.23 -30.68
CA GLN A 16 37.09 16.40 -29.97
C GLN A 16 36.72 16.96 -28.60
N GLN A 17 37.69 17.51 -27.87
CA GLN A 17 37.44 18.15 -26.56
C GLN A 17 36.55 19.39 -26.69
N SER A 18 36.76 20.17 -27.76
CA SER A 18 36.00 21.40 -28.05
C SER A 18 34.50 21.14 -28.29
N ALA A 19 34.16 20.02 -28.93
CA ALA A 19 32.76 19.66 -29.21
C ALA A 19 32.01 19.17 -27.97
N GLU A 20 32.66 18.36 -27.12
CA GLU A 20 31.99 17.75 -25.96
C GLU A 20 31.77 18.73 -24.80
N ALA A 21 32.59 19.79 -24.71
CA ALA A 21 32.40 20.87 -23.74
C ALA A 21 31.04 21.60 -23.89
N MET A 22 30.52 21.72 -25.14
CA MET A 22 29.32 22.51 -25.44
C MET A 22 28.00 21.84 -25.03
N GLY A 23 28.03 20.58 -24.60
CA GLY A 23 26.84 19.80 -24.21
C GLY A 23 26.81 19.34 -22.74
N ARG A 24 27.84 19.65 -21.93
CA ARG A 24 27.94 19.16 -20.55
C ARG A 24 27.01 19.96 -19.61
N PRO A 25 26.17 19.30 -18.78
CA PRO A 25 25.29 19.98 -17.82
C PRO A 25 26.09 20.74 -16.75
N LEU A 26 25.53 21.87 -16.27
CA LEU A 26 26.18 22.77 -15.31
C LEU A 26 25.63 22.56 -13.90
N CYS A 27 26.50 22.56 -12.88
CA CYS A 27 26.08 22.37 -11.49
C CYS A 27 25.23 23.56 -11.00
N PRO A 28 24.00 23.36 -10.50
CA PRO A 28 23.08 24.44 -10.13
C PRO A 28 23.48 25.24 -8.87
N ARG A 29 24.61 24.89 -8.21
CA ARG A 29 25.14 25.60 -7.03
C ARG A 29 26.41 26.42 -7.31
N CYS A 30 27.25 26.00 -8.27
CA CYS A 30 28.56 26.60 -8.52
C CYS A 30 28.90 26.81 -9.99
N GLY A 31 28.03 26.39 -10.92
CA GLY A 31 28.18 26.66 -12.36
C GLY A 31 29.21 25.81 -13.10
N THR A 32 30.04 24.99 -12.44
CA THR A 32 30.99 24.12 -13.16
C THR A 32 30.29 23.02 -13.94
N PRO A 33 30.79 22.67 -15.15
CA PRO A 33 30.27 21.55 -15.93
C PRO A 33 30.56 20.22 -15.24
N HIS A 34 29.64 19.26 -15.38
CA HIS A 34 29.76 17.92 -14.81
C HIS A 34 29.35 16.85 -15.83
N GLU A 35 29.63 15.59 -15.51
CA GLU A 35 29.27 14.48 -16.40
C GLU A 35 27.81 14.04 -16.16
N PRO A 36 27.06 13.58 -17.18
CA PRO A 36 25.61 13.36 -17.05
C PRO A 36 25.18 12.29 -16.03
N ASN A 37 26.09 11.38 -15.69
CA ASN A 37 25.94 10.28 -14.73
C ASN A 37 26.63 10.55 -13.37
N GLN A 38 27.22 11.73 -13.17
CA GLN A 38 28.01 12.07 -11.99
C GLN A 38 27.10 12.35 -10.79
N GLU A 39 27.13 11.52 -9.74
CA GLU A 39 26.25 11.70 -8.57
C GLU A 39 26.57 12.94 -7.72
N TYR A 40 27.82 13.42 -7.70
CA TYR A 40 28.26 14.54 -6.86
C TYR A 40 29.17 15.49 -7.63
N CYS A 41 28.91 16.78 -7.54
CA CYS A 41 29.80 17.82 -8.05
C CYS A 41 31.10 17.82 -7.23
N LEU A 42 32.24 17.56 -7.89
CA LEU A 42 33.55 17.45 -7.24
C LEU A 42 34.03 18.76 -6.62
N GLU A 43 33.62 19.92 -7.18
CA GLU A 43 34.01 21.24 -6.69
C GLU A 43 33.25 21.68 -5.43
N CYS A 44 31.93 21.46 -5.36
CA CYS A 44 31.07 22.03 -4.31
C CYS A 44 30.35 20.99 -3.43
N GLY A 45 30.60 19.70 -3.65
CA GLY A 45 30.00 18.59 -2.89
C GLY A 45 28.49 18.43 -3.04
N LEU A 46 27.82 19.21 -3.90
CA LEU A 46 26.38 19.06 -4.13
C LEU A 46 26.09 17.72 -4.80
N ARG A 47 25.17 16.93 -4.23
CA ARG A 47 24.61 15.77 -4.91
C ARG A 47 23.78 16.24 -6.12
N LEU A 48 24.18 15.84 -7.30
CA LEU A 48 23.58 16.25 -8.57
C LEU A 48 22.33 15.41 -8.87
N PRO A 49 21.31 15.97 -9.54
CA PRO A 49 20.22 15.17 -10.06
C PRO A 49 20.75 14.34 -11.23
N VAL A 50 20.81 13.01 -11.06
CA VAL A 50 21.09 12.09 -12.16
C VAL A 50 19.94 12.20 -13.17
N GLU A 51 20.16 12.93 -14.27
CA GLU A 51 19.20 13.11 -15.37
C GLU A 51 19.08 11.79 -16.15
N ALA A 52 18.37 10.84 -15.55
CA ALA A 52 18.06 9.52 -16.11
C ALA A 52 17.36 9.68 -17.46
N SER A 53 18.14 9.63 -18.53
CA SER A 53 17.73 10.02 -19.87
C SER A 53 16.97 8.90 -20.57
N GLY A 54 15.72 8.71 -20.14
CA GLY A 54 14.78 7.75 -20.70
C GLY A 54 13.40 8.36 -20.95
N LEU A 55 12.58 7.65 -21.75
CA LEU A 55 11.20 8.05 -22.04
C LEU A 55 10.31 8.04 -20.78
N VAL A 56 10.49 7.04 -19.90
CA VAL A 56 9.70 6.84 -18.67
C VAL A 56 9.68 8.10 -17.77
N PRO A 57 10.81 8.70 -17.34
CA PRO A 57 10.79 9.94 -16.55
C PRO A 57 10.34 11.19 -17.31
N ARG A 58 10.21 11.16 -18.65
CA ARG A 58 9.56 12.26 -19.41
C ARG A 58 8.03 12.15 -19.36
N LEU A 59 7.47 10.95 -19.55
CA LEU A 59 6.03 10.72 -19.34
C LEU A 59 5.62 10.97 -17.88
N GLY A 60 6.44 10.51 -16.92
CA GLY A 60 6.21 10.76 -15.49
C GLY A 60 6.20 12.25 -15.11
N ARG A 61 7.05 13.08 -15.74
CA ARG A 61 7.06 14.55 -15.54
C ARG A 61 5.79 15.22 -16.11
N ALA A 62 5.23 14.72 -17.21
CA ALA A 62 3.98 15.23 -17.77
C ALA A 62 2.75 14.84 -16.92
N TRP A 63 2.63 13.56 -16.56
CA TRP A 63 1.46 13.04 -15.82
C TRP A 63 1.32 13.68 -14.43
N ARG A 64 2.46 13.94 -13.75
CA ARG A 64 2.54 14.64 -12.46
C ARG A 64 2.05 16.10 -12.49
N ARG A 65 1.92 16.73 -13.67
CA ARG A 65 1.30 18.06 -13.82
C ARG A 65 -0.22 18.00 -14.00
N GLN A 66 -0.73 16.92 -14.60
CA GLN A 66 -2.15 16.78 -14.95
C GLN A 66 -2.98 16.21 -13.79
N LEU A 67 -2.39 15.32 -12.99
CA LEU A 67 -3.01 14.65 -11.85
C LEU A 67 -2.09 14.80 -10.64
N GLY A 68 -2.51 15.60 -9.65
CA GLY A 68 -1.70 15.97 -8.47
C GLY A 68 -1.42 14.84 -7.47
N TRP A 69 -1.61 13.58 -7.85
CA TRP A 69 -1.42 12.40 -7.02
C TRP A 69 -0.68 11.33 -7.83
N TYR A 70 0.61 11.16 -7.54
CA TYR A 70 1.47 10.16 -8.18
C TYR A 70 1.68 8.99 -7.21
N PRO A 71 1.05 7.81 -7.42
CA PRO A 71 1.09 6.68 -6.48
C PRO A 71 2.41 5.87 -6.52
N GLY A 72 3.54 6.60 -6.52
CA GLY A 72 4.89 6.04 -6.52
C GLY A 72 5.28 5.32 -7.82
N ASP A 73 6.54 4.93 -7.88
CA ASP A 73 7.11 4.28 -9.08
C ASP A 73 6.70 2.81 -9.25
N TRP A 74 5.87 2.29 -8.33
CA TRP A 74 5.31 0.94 -8.38
C TRP A 74 4.13 0.81 -9.35
N VAL A 75 3.46 1.92 -9.72
CA VAL A 75 2.33 1.85 -10.67
C VAL A 75 2.77 1.46 -12.08
N TRP A 76 4.01 1.77 -12.49
CA TRP A 76 4.54 1.38 -13.79
C TRP A 76 4.73 -0.14 -13.96
N PRO A 77 5.40 -0.88 -13.06
CA PRO A 77 5.44 -2.34 -13.14
C PRO A 77 4.05 -2.99 -12.97
N SER A 78 3.13 -2.40 -12.19
CA SER A 78 1.75 -2.89 -12.13
C SER A 78 1.00 -2.74 -13.46
N LEU A 79 1.13 -1.59 -14.14
CA LEU A 79 0.54 -1.36 -15.46
C LEU A 79 1.18 -2.27 -16.53
N LEU A 80 2.50 -2.47 -16.49
CA LEU A 80 3.20 -3.39 -17.39
C LEU A 80 2.69 -4.83 -17.20
N ALA A 81 2.56 -5.29 -15.95
CA ALA A 81 2.03 -6.62 -15.63
C ALA A 81 0.57 -6.79 -16.08
N LEU A 82 -0.28 -5.78 -15.87
CA LEU A 82 -1.66 -5.77 -16.35
C LEU A 82 -1.75 -5.82 -17.88
N LEU A 83 -0.88 -5.09 -18.59
CA LEU A 83 -0.85 -5.08 -20.06
C LEU A 83 -0.41 -6.45 -20.60
N ILE A 84 0.61 -7.07 -20.00
CA ILE A 84 1.04 -8.45 -20.32
C ILE A 84 -0.10 -9.46 -20.06
N ALA A 85 -0.79 -9.35 -18.91
CA ALA A 85 -1.92 -10.22 -18.58
C ALA A 85 -3.11 -10.05 -19.53
N ALA A 86 -3.41 -8.82 -19.96
CA ALA A 86 -4.46 -8.53 -20.92
C ALA A 86 -4.15 -9.13 -22.31
N LEU A 87 -2.89 -9.04 -22.77
CA LEU A 87 -2.45 -9.68 -24.02
C LEU A 87 -2.49 -11.21 -23.93
N ALA A 88 -2.13 -11.80 -22.78
CA ALA A 88 -2.25 -13.25 -22.56
C ALA A 88 -3.71 -13.73 -22.53
N GLY A 89 -4.63 -12.92 -22.01
CA GLY A 89 -6.06 -13.25 -21.92
C GLY A 89 -6.74 -13.53 -23.26
N ILE A 90 -6.23 -12.96 -24.36
CA ILE A 90 -6.77 -13.16 -25.72
C ILE A 90 -6.65 -14.63 -26.17
N GLY A 91 -5.68 -15.39 -25.63
CA GLY A 91 -5.52 -16.82 -25.94
C GLY A 91 -6.52 -17.77 -25.26
N ALA A 92 -7.27 -17.31 -24.24
CA ALA A 92 -8.06 -18.19 -23.38
C ALA A 92 -9.53 -18.36 -23.80
N ALA A 93 -10.02 -17.59 -24.79
CA ALA A 93 -11.43 -17.55 -25.16
C ALA A 93 -11.94 -18.73 -26.02
N ALA A 94 -11.06 -19.66 -26.41
CA ALA A 94 -11.36 -20.68 -27.44
C ALA A 94 -11.87 -22.04 -26.92
N PHE A 95 -11.74 -22.35 -25.61
CA PHE A 95 -11.85 -23.74 -25.12
C PHE A 95 -12.77 -24.00 -23.91
N VAL A 96 -13.70 -23.08 -23.58
CA VAL A 96 -14.74 -23.33 -22.56
C VAL A 96 -16.12 -23.09 -23.15
N SER A 97 -16.63 -24.06 -23.91
CA SER A 97 -17.99 -24.08 -24.47
C SER A 97 -18.48 -25.50 -24.76
N HIS A 98 -18.63 -26.34 -23.73
CA HIS A 98 -19.54 -27.49 -23.79
C HIS A 98 -20.05 -27.94 -22.41
N ASP A 99 -21.14 -28.72 -22.44
CA ASP A 99 -21.77 -29.48 -21.34
C ASP A 99 -22.12 -28.77 -20.02
N GLN A 100 -23.28 -28.11 -20.06
CA GLN A 100 -24.14 -27.82 -18.89
C GLN A 100 -25.57 -28.39 -19.10
N LYS A 101 -25.71 -29.56 -19.73
CA LYS A 101 -27.01 -30.25 -19.92
C LYS A 101 -26.94 -31.79 -19.97
N ARG A 102 -26.92 -32.44 -18.80
CA ARG A 102 -27.58 -33.75 -18.61
C ARG A 102 -27.90 -34.01 -17.14
N ALA A 103 -29.11 -34.51 -16.87
CA ALA A 103 -29.54 -34.88 -15.54
C ALA A 103 -29.13 -36.33 -15.22
N GLY A 104 -28.86 -36.61 -13.95
CA GLY A 104 -28.62 -37.95 -13.41
C GLY A 104 -29.34 -38.11 -12.07
N TYR A 105 -30.34 -38.97 -12.03
CA TYR A 105 -31.19 -39.18 -10.85
C TYR A 105 -30.55 -40.17 -9.87
N VAL A 106 -30.83 -40.00 -8.58
CA VAL A 106 -30.80 -41.09 -7.59
C VAL A 106 -32.14 -41.11 -6.86
N THR A 107 -32.69 -42.30 -6.66
CA THR A 107 -34.09 -42.55 -6.31
C THR A 107 -34.38 -42.57 -4.80
N GLY A 108 -35.65 -42.30 -4.46
CA GLY A 108 -36.17 -42.33 -3.10
C GLY A 108 -37.70 -42.46 -3.03
N THR A 109 -38.27 -43.43 -3.75
CA THR A 109 -39.68 -43.85 -3.58
C THR A 109 -39.82 -44.65 -2.27
N SER A 110 -40.91 -44.57 -1.52
CA SER A 110 -42.20 -45.26 -1.76
C SER A 110 -43.29 -44.80 -0.74
N PRO A 111 -44.59 -45.24 -0.76
CA PRO A 111 -45.64 -44.41 -1.40
C PRO A 111 -47.03 -44.38 -0.70
N PHE A 112 -48.00 -43.67 -1.32
CA PHE A 112 -49.46 -43.98 -1.41
C PHE A 112 -50.39 -43.97 -0.15
N GLU A 113 -51.74 -43.86 -0.19
CA GLU A 113 -52.71 -42.90 -0.80
C GLU A 113 -54.12 -43.02 -0.07
N PRO A 114 -55.37 -42.70 -0.56
CA PRO A 114 -56.21 -41.67 0.11
C PRO A 114 -57.67 -42.09 0.59
N PRO A 115 -58.84 -41.37 0.40
CA PRO A 115 -60.01 -41.36 1.34
C PRO A 115 -61.32 -41.95 0.69
N PRO A 116 -62.62 -41.55 0.91
CA PRO A 116 -63.36 -40.66 1.85
C PRO A 116 -64.57 -41.42 2.53
N PRO A 117 -65.89 -41.05 2.60
CA PRO A 117 -66.65 -39.76 2.57
C PRO A 117 -67.88 -39.56 3.54
N ALA A 118 -68.24 -38.27 3.79
CA ALA A 118 -69.61 -37.68 3.85
C ALA A 118 -70.65 -37.86 5.00
N THR A 119 -71.65 -36.96 4.99
CA THR A 119 -72.89 -36.79 5.83
C THR A 119 -72.68 -36.26 7.28
N THR A 120 -73.47 -35.32 7.85
CA THR A 120 -74.72 -34.62 7.44
C THR A 120 -74.77 -33.18 7.99
N VAL A 121 -75.57 -32.27 7.41
CA VAL A 121 -75.79 -30.87 7.88
C VAL A 121 -77.17 -30.72 8.54
N PRO A 122 -77.35 -29.80 9.51
CA PRO A 122 -78.38 -28.76 9.33
C PRO A 122 -77.95 -27.35 9.80
N LEU A 123 -78.67 -26.32 9.34
CA LEU A 123 -78.41 -24.90 9.61
C LEU A 123 -79.06 -24.41 10.93
N LEU A 124 -78.41 -23.46 11.61
CA LEU A 124 -79.06 -22.49 12.52
C LEU A 124 -78.56 -21.06 12.21
N PRO A 125 -79.38 -20.00 12.41
CA PRO A 125 -79.07 -18.64 11.97
C PRO A 125 -78.42 -17.72 13.03
N ALA A 126 -77.56 -16.82 12.53
CA ALA A 126 -77.23 -15.47 13.02
C ALA A 126 -77.03 -15.18 14.53
N THR A 127 -75.82 -14.74 14.88
CA THR A 127 -75.53 -13.77 15.96
C THR A 127 -74.29 -12.94 15.57
N VAL A 128 -74.15 -11.72 16.07
CA VAL A 128 -73.23 -10.68 15.54
C VAL A 128 -72.02 -10.46 16.46
N ALA A 129 -70.82 -10.27 15.86
CA ALA A 129 -69.62 -9.60 16.43
C ALA A 129 -68.99 -10.23 17.70
N PRO A 130 -67.64 -10.15 17.91
CA PRO A 130 -66.76 -9.06 17.51
C PRO A 130 -65.45 -9.44 16.79
N THR A 131 -64.75 -8.42 16.30
CA THR A 131 -63.43 -8.53 15.65
C THR A 131 -62.35 -8.96 16.65
N VAL A 132 -61.69 -10.10 16.38
CA VAL A 132 -60.45 -10.49 17.09
C VAL A 132 -59.25 -9.87 16.37
N PRO A 133 -58.34 -9.15 17.05
CA PRO A 133 -57.17 -8.55 16.41
C PRO A 133 -56.12 -9.60 16.05
N THR A 134 -55.63 -9.56 14.81
CA THR A 134 -54.51 -10.36 14.33
C THR A 134 -53.24 -10.04 15.12
N GLN A 135 -52.76 -10.99 15.94
CA GLN A 135 -51.46 -10.84 16.60
C GLN A 135 -50.33 -11.19 15.61
N THR A 136 -49.56 -10.18 15.21
CA THR A 136 -48.35 -10.37 14.41
C THR A 136 -47.28 -11.07 15.24
N GLY A 137 -47.08 -12.37 15.00
CA GLY A 137 -46.03 -13.16 15.65
C GLY A 137 -44.64 -12.72 15.19
N THR A 138 -43.96 -11.90 15.99
CA THR A 138 -42.60 -11.42 15.70
C THR A 138 -41.59 -12.55 15.86
N GLN A 139 -40.95 -12.94 14.74
CA GLN A 139 -39.85 -13.89 14.73
C GLN A 139 -38.66 -13.36 15.57
N PRO A 140 -38.01 -14.19 16.41
CA PRO A 140 -36.86 -13.74 17.19
C PRO A 140 -35.72 -13.25 16.30
N THR A 141 -35.34 -11.98 16.46
CA THR A 141 -34.20 -11.39 15.76
C THR A 141 -32.88 -12.05 16.23
N PRO A 142 -31.97 -12.42 15.32
CA PRO A 142 -30.63 -12.86 15.70
C PRO A 142 -29.95 -11.80 16.60
N PRO A 143 -29.28 -12.20 17.70
CA PRO A 143 -28.71 -11.25 18.63
C PRO A 143 -27.67 -10.38 17.91
N LYS A 144 -27.93 -9.07 17.89
CA LYS A 144 -27.03 -8.06 17.32
C LYS A 144 -25.69 -8.12 18.07
N GLN A 145 -24.70 -8.79 17.49
CA GLN A 145 -23.38 -8.93 18.09
C GLN A 145 -22.76 -7.53 18.27
N THR A 146 -22.68 -7.08 19.52
CA THR A 146 -21.87 -5.92 19.89
C THR A 146 -20.43 -6.22 19.48
N PRO A 147 -19.79 -5.42 18.61
CA PRO A 147 -18.39 -5.62 18.28
C PRO A 147 -17.55 -5.59 19.56
N ALA A 148 -16.72 -6.62 19.76
CA ALA A 148 -15.81 -6.64 20.89
C ALA A 148 -14.92 -5.38 20.85
N PRO A 149 -14.69 -4.70 21.98
CA PRO A 149 -13.89 -3.48 22.00
C PRO A 149 -12.48 -3.79 21.52
N SER A 150 -12.10 -3.22 20.36
CA SER A 150 -10.75 -3.37 19.83
C SER A 150 -9.73 -2.82 20.83
N PRO A 151 -8.54 -3.42 20.95
CA PRO A 151 -7.48 -2.89 21.80
C PRO A 151 -7.20 -1.41 21.53
N ALA A 152 -6.95 -0.65 22.60
CA ALA A 152 -6.58 0.75 22.47
C ALA A 152 -5.10 0.85 22.07
N LEU A 153 -4.84 1.46 20.91
CA LEU A 153 -3.48 1.76 20.45
C LEU A 153 -2.69 2.50 21.53
N LYS A 154 -1.41 2.15 21.67
CA LYS A 154 -0.53 2.70 22.70
C LYS A 154 -0.30 4.20 22.46
N VAL A 155 -0.49 4.99 23.50
CA VAL A 155 -0.11 6.41 23.50
C VAL A 155 1.33 6.54 24.00
N TRP A 156 2.14 7.40 23.36
CA TRP A 156 3.47 7.73 23.87
C TRP A 156 3.36 8.51 25.20
N PRO A 157 4.16 8.22 26.23
CA PRO A 157 4.10 8.97 27.49
C PRO A 157 4.49 10.45 27.29
N ALA A 158 3.50 11.33 27.38
CA ALA A 158 3.67 12.77 27.17
C ALA A 158 4.77 13.36 28.08
N GLY A 159 5.59 14.26 27.53
CA GLY A 159 6.69 14.90 28.24
C GLY A 159 7.87 13.98 28.61
N LYS A 160 7.84 12.69 28.28
CA LYS A 160 8.94 11.75 28.59
C LYS A 160 9.81 11.45 27.38
N SER A 161 11.12 11.46 27.62
CA SER A 161 12.11 10.89 26.71
C SER A 161 12.17 9.36 26.88
N GLY A 162 12.49 8.64 25.80
CA GLY A 162 12.63 7.19 25.78
C GLY A 162 13.01 6.66 24.40
N TRP A 163 13.19 5.35 24.26
CA TRP A 163 13.44 4.70 22.98
C TRP A 163 12.18 4.00 22.45
N THR A 164 12.04 3.92 21.13
CA THR A 164 10.94 3.24 20.45
C THR A 164 11.41 2.61 19.15
N VAL A 165 10.67 1.62 18.64
CA VAL A 165 10.83 1.12 17.28
C VAL A 165 9.99 1.99 16.35
N VAL A 166 10.60 2.79 15.50
CA VAL A 166 9.90 3.48 14.42
C VAL A 166 9.66 2.50 13.28
N LEU A 167 8.40 2.22 12.97
CA LEU A 167 7.99 1.35 11.86
C LEU A 167 7.89 2.13 10.54
N GLY A 168 7.60 3.44 10.61
CA GLY A 168 7.56 4.34 9.46
C GLY A 168 7.09 5.75 9.83
N SER A 169 7.27 6.69 8.90
CA SER A 169 6.84 8.10 9.03
C SER A 169 5.78 8.41 7.97
N LEU A 170 4.57 8.74 8.40
CA LEU A 170 3.41 8.96 7.53
C LEU A 170 3.13 10.47 7.44
N PRO A 171 3.15 11.11 6.26
CA PRO A 171 2.91 12.55 6.15
C PRO A 171 1.55 12.96 6.75
N THR A 172 1.52 14.04 7.54
CA THR A 172 0.28 14.53 8.20
C THR A 172 -0.81 14.93 7.21
N ALA A 173 -0.43 15.25 5.97
CA ALA A 173 -1.35 15.51 4.85
C ALA A 173 -2.32 14.35 4.54
N ASN A 174 -2.00 13.11 4.91
CA ASN A 174 -2.93 11.97 4.80
C ASN A 174 -3.99 11.93 5.93
N GLY A 175 -3.89 12.82 6.91
CA GLY A 175 -4.79 12.90 8.06
C GLY A 175 -4.50 11.86 9.16
N ARG A 176 -4.90 12.20 10.39
CA ARG A 176 -4.78 11.31 11.56
C ARG A 176 -5.51 9.97 11.40
N PRO A 177 -6.71 9.87 10.76
CA PRO A 177 -7.39 8.59 10.57
C PRO A 177 -6.57 7.57 9.76
N PHE A 178 -5.84 8.01 8.73
CA PHE A 178 -4.95 7.15 7.96
C PHE A 178 -3.82 6.58 8.84
N ALA A 179 -3.17 7.43 9.65
CA ALA A 179 -2.12 7.00 10.56
C ALA A 179 -2.63 6.00 11.62
N LEU A 180 -3.85 6.20 12.14
CA LEU A 180 -4.50 5.25 13.05
C LEU A 180 -4.83 3.91 12.37
N ALA A 181 -5.22 3.91 11.08
CA ALA A 181 -5.45 2.67 10.32
C ALA A 181 -4.15 1.88 10.11
N GLN A 182 -3.04 2.56 9.78
CA GLN A 182 -1.71 1.93 9.66
C GLN A 182 -1.22 1.38 11.01
N ALA A 183 -1.52 2.05 12.12
CA ALA A 183 -1.21 1.55 13.46
C ALA A 183 -1.98 0.28 13.83
N ARG A 184 -3.28 0.19 13.49
CA ARG A 184 -4.02 -1.08 13.62
C ARG A 184 -3.44 -2.18 12.73
N ALA A 185 -3.05 -1.88 11.50
CA ALA A 185 -2.46 -2.88 10.59
C ALA A 185 -1.16 -3.48 11.17
N ALA A 186 -0.30 -2.65 11.78
CA ALA A 186 0.91 -3.11 12.47
C ALA A 186 0.60 -3.93 13.74
N GLU A 187 -0.43 -3.58 14.51
CA GLU A 187 -0.92 -4.41 15.62
C GLU A 187 -1.40 -5.78 15.13
N HIS A 188 -2.15 -5.82 14.01
CA HIS A 188 -2.66 -7.06 13.41
C HIS A 188 -1.54 -7.94 12.80
N SER A 189 -0.36 -7.40 12.48
CA SER A 189 0.82 -8.22 12.14
C SER A 189 1.50 -8.87 13.37
N GLY A 190 0.95 -8.68 14.57
CA GLY A 190 1.44 -9.22 15.82
C GLY A 190 2.46 -8.33 16.55
N LEU A 191 2.60 -7.06 16.16
CA LEU A 191 3.45 -6.11 16.89
C LEU A 191 2.72 -5.61 18.14
N GLN A 192 3.47 -5.45 19.23
CA GLN A 192 2.92 -5.12 20.53
C GLN A 192 3.07 -3.62 20.84
N ALA A 193 2.12 -3.09 21.62
CA ALA A 193 2.11 -1.70 22.08
C ALA A 193 2.37 -0.69 20.94
N VAL A 194 1.67 -0.86 19.82
CA VAL A 194 1.77 -0.03 18.61
C VAL A 194 0.98 1.27 18.79
N GLY A 195 1.49 2.38 18.25
CA GLY A 195 0.85 3.68 18.35
C GLY A 195 1.31 4.69 17.30
N ILE A 196 0.79 5.91 17.40
CA ILE A 196 1.24 7.06 16.59
C ILE A 196 1.73 8.20 17.48
N ILE A 197 2.82 8.83 17.05
CA ILE A 197 3.37 10.07 17.60
C ILE A 197 3.18 11.18 16.58
N ASP A 198 2.67 12.34 16.99
CA ASP A 198 2.74 13.55 16.17
C ASP A 198 4.15 14.13 16.28
N SER A 199 4.90 14.14 15.18
CA SER A 199 6.31 14.60 15.16
C SER A 199 6.49 16.09 15.46
N SER A 200 5.44 16.91 15.38
CA SER A 200 5.53 18.33 15.74
C SER A 200 5.73 18.58 17.24
N GLN A 201 5.43 17.58 18.07
CA GLN A 201 5.41 17.68 19.54
C GLN A 201 6.72 17.23 20.21
N TYR A 202 7.78 16.96 19.43
CA TYR A 202 9.01 16.33 19.89
C TYR A 202 10.22 16.85 19.08
N ALA A 203 11.11 17.64 19.69
CA ALA A 203 12.30 18.21 19.04
C ALA A 203 13.26 17.14 18.47
N SER A 204 13.17 15.91 18.99
CA SER A 204 13.87 14.73 18.46
C SER A 204 13.39 14.24 17.08
N LEU A 205 12.29 14.77 16.54
CA LEU A 205 11.66 14.34 15.29
C LEU A 205 11.56 15.50 14.28
N HIS A 206 11.47 15.16 12.99
CA HIS A 206 11.21 16.16 11.94
C HIS A 206 9.69 16.38 11.83
N PRO A 207 9.18 17.63 11.91
CA PRO A 207 7.74 17.92 11.92
C PRO A 207 7.05 17.54 10.60
N GLY A 208 5.71 17.47 10.61
CA GLY A 208 4.90 17.16 9.42
C GLY A 208 4.62 15.67 9.19
N TYR A 209 4.95 14.80 10.16
CA TYR A 209 4.70 13.36 10.11
C TYR A 209 3.95 12.83 11.34
N TYR A 210 3.07 11.86 11.13
CA TYR A 210 2.72 10.88 12.16
C TYR A 210 3.75 9.75 12.12
N VAL A 211 4.56 9.64 13.17
CA VAL A 211 5.52 8.54 13.35
C VAL A 211 4.76 7.34 13.90
N LEU A 212 4.70 6.27 13.11
CA LEU A 212 4.16 4.98 13.50
C LEU A 212 5.22 4.23 14.31
N PHE A 213 4.90 3.87 15.55
CA PHE A 213 5.85 3.29 16.50
C PHE A 213 5.36 1.98 17.13
N SER A 214 6.28 1.17 17.63
CA SER A 214 6.02 -0.02 18.45
C SER A 214 6.87 0.00 19.71
N GLY A 215 6.23 -0.19 20.87
CA GLY A 215 6.89 -0.29 22.16
C GLY A 215 7.40 1.04 22.73
N VAL A 216 7.78 1.00 24.00
CA VAL A 216 8.38 2.11 24.76
C VAL A 216 9.46 1.50 25.63
N TYR A 217 10.71 1.90 25.43
CA TYR A 217 11.90 1.26 26.00
C TYR A 217 12.78 2.29 26.72
N THR A 218 13.51 1.83 27.73
CA THR A 218 14.47 2.66 28.49
C THR A 218 15.87 2.61 27.87
N SER A 219 16.29 1.48 27.32
CA SER A 219 17.59 1.31 26.66
C SER A 219 17.50 1.39 25.12
N PHE A 220 18.66 1.55 24.48
CA PHE A 220 18.80 1.38 23.03
C PHE A 220 18.68 -0.08 22.62
N ASP A 221 19.27 -1.00 23.39
CA ASP A 221 19.43 -2.40 23.02
C ASP A 221 18.10 -3.17 23.02
N ASP A 222 17.20 -2.86 23.97
CA ASP A 222 15.82 -3.38 23.96
C ASP A 222 15.08 -2.93 22.68
N ALA A 223 15.20 -1.65 22.33
CA ALA A 223 14.58 -1.07 21.14
C ALA A 223 15.22 -1.60 19.85
N ASN A 224 16.51 -1.91 19.83
CA ASN A 224 17.21 -2.50 18.68
C ASN A 224 16.81 -3.98 18.48
N THR A 225 16.69 -4.73 19.57
CA THR A 225 16.17 -6.11 19.58
C THR A 225 14.71 -6.16 19.11
N ALA A 226 13.88 -5.24 19.60
CA ALA A 226 12.51 -5.06 19.15
C ALA A 226 12.42 -4.59 17.68
N ALA A 227 13.35 -3.75 17.20
CA ALA A 227 13.42 -3.34 15.79
C ALA A 227 13.72 -4.54 14.89
N THR A 228 14.65 -5.41 15.27
CA THR A 228 14.94 -6.67 14.56
C THR A 228 13.69 -7.58 14.51
N THR A 229 12.92 -7.62 15.59
CA THR A 229 11.63 -8.34 15.64
C THR A 229 10.57 -7.69 14.74
N ALA A 230 10.49 -6.37 14.66
CA ALA A 230 9.59 -5.68 13.74
C ALA A 230 10.00 -5.87 12.26
N GLN A 231 11.31 -5.90 11.99
CA GLN A 231 11.85 -6.20 10.67
C GLN A 231 11.43 -7.59 10.20
N SER A 232 11.53 -8.64 11.03
CA SER A 232 11.11 -10.00 10.64
C SER A 232 9.61 -10.07 10.32
N ARG A 233 8.78 -9.35 11.11
CA ARG A 233 7.32 -9.19 10.92
C ARG A 233 6.90 -8.41 9.67
N GLY A 234 7.84 -7.93 8.85
CA GLY A 234 7.58 -7.30 7.55
C GLY A 234 7.99 -5.82 7.48
N TYR A 235 8.18 -5.15 8.63
CA TYR A 235 8.63 -3.77 8.68
C TYR A 235 10.15 -3.68 8.48
N ARG A 236 10.63 -4.10 7.30
CA ARG A 236 12.06 -4.23 6.95
C ARG A 236 12.89 -2.93 7.14
N ARG A 237 12.22 -1.78 7.26
CA ARG A 237 12.84 -0.46 7.53
C ARG A 237 12.68 0.00 8.98
N ALA A 238 12.22 -0.86 9.90
CA ALA A 238 12.03 -0.50 11.29
C ALA A 238 13.38 -0.31 12.00
N TYR A 239 13.47 0.72 12.85
CA TYR A 239 14.73 1.09 13.52
C TYR A 239 14.49 1.69 14.92
N PRO A 240 15.44 1.56 15.86
CA PRO A 240 15.37 2.23 17.15
C PRO A 240 15.55 3.74 17.00
N ARG A 241 14.63 4.53 17.57
CA ARG A 241 14.72 6.00 17.67
C ARG A 241 14.54 6.44 19.11
N ARG A 242 15.41 7.34 19.57
CA ARG A 242 15.20 8.07 20.81
C ARG A 242 14.22 9.20 20.54
N ILE A 243 13.12 9.19 21.29
CA ILE A 243 12.17 10.29 21.39
C ILE A 243 12.59 11.15 22.58
N THR A 244 12.63 12.46 22.37
CA THR A 244 12.62 13.50 23.39
C THR A 244 11.56 14.53 23.01
N PRO A 245 10.89 15.16 23.99
CA PRO A 245 10.29 16.47 23.79
C PRO A 245 11.27 17.44 23.10
#